data_AF-A0A507CCX5-F1
#
_entry.id   AF-A0A507CCX5-F1
#
_cell.length_a   1.000
_cell.length_b   1.000
_cell.length_c   1.000
_cell.angle_alpha   90.00
_cell.angle_beta   90.00
_cell.angle_gamma   90.00
#
_symmetry.space_group_name_H-M   'P 1'
#
loop_
_entity.id
_entity.type
_entity.pdbx_description
1 polymer ?
#
loop_
_entity_poly.entity_id
_entity_poly.type
_entity_poly.pdbx_seq_one_letter_code
_entity_poly.pdbx_strand_id
1 'polypeptide(L)'
;MLDGAVCGKVFASPSSTQIFETMKAVSTDHRGILLIVKNYSGDRLHFGTACERAKRELDQDVQMVLVEEDCAIPRPRIRGTGRRGLAGTVLVHKVAGAAARHGNSLAEVARRANLVANSIGTVGVALPSCSVS
;
A
#
# COMPACT_ATOMS: atom_id res chain seq x y z
N MET A 1 1.43 13.81 2.08
CA MET A 1 0.53 12.72 1.68
C MET A 1 1.29 11.88 0.67
N LEU A 2 0.64 11.18 -0.26
CA LEU A 2 1.30 10.40 -1.30
C LEU A 2 1.97 11.32 -2.34
N ASP A 3 3.10 10.88 -2.89
CA ASP A 3 3.74 11.50 -4.06
C ASP A 3 3.10 11.04 -5.38
N GLY A 4 2.47 9.87 -5.38
CA GLY A 4 1.72 9.33 -6.51
C GLY A 4 0.69 8.27 -6.08
N ALA A 5 -0.31 8.05 -6.93
CA ALA A 5 -1.29 6.98 -6.78
C ALA A 5 -1.51 6.29 -8.14
N VAL A 6 -1.66 4.97 -8.12
CA VAL A 6 -1.80 4.16 -9.34
C VAL A 6 -3.21 3.60 -9.39
N CYS A 7 -3.97 4.00 -10.42
CA CYS A 7 -5.36 3.61 -10.58
C CYS A 7 -5.48 2.46 -11.60
N GLY A 8 -5.96 1.30 -11.14
CA GLY A 8 -6.33 0.19 -12.01
C GLY A 8 -7.74 0.35 -12.59
N LYS A 9 -8.26 -0.72 -13.20
CA LYS A 9 -9.68 -0.79 -13.58
C LYS A 9 -10.56 -0.85 -12.32
N VAL A 10 -11.87 -0.64 -12.47
CA VAL A 10 -12.84 -0.75 -11.37
C VAL A 10 -12.68 -2.11 -10.67
N PHE A 11 -12.45 -2.06 -9.35
CA PHE A 11 -12.22 -3.22 -8.48
C PHE A 11 -11.07 -4.16 -8.87
N ALA A 12 -10.08 -3.66 -9.64
CA ALA A 12 -8.90 -4.42 -10.00
C ALA A 12 -7.61 -3.67 -9.62
N SER A 13 -6.63 -4.42 -9.12
CA SER A 13 -5.26 -3.90 -8.91
C SER A 13 -4.70 -3.38 -10.25
N PRO A 14 -3.99 -2.22 -10.26
CA PRO A 14 -3.23 -1.79 -11.43
C PRO A 14 -2.15 -2.82 -11.80
N SER A 15 -1.71 -2.83 -13.06
CA SER A 15 -0.65 -3.76 -13.48
C SER A 15 0.70 -3.39 -12.87
N SER A 16 1.59 -4.37 -12.72
CA SER A 16 2.96 -4.14 -12.23
C SER A 16 3.71 -3.12 -13.09
N THR A 17 3.44 -3.07 -14.41
CA THR A 17 3.98 -2.05 -15.30
C THR A 17 3.50 -0.65 -14.94
N GLN A 18 2.20 -0.44 -14.74
CA GLN A 18 1.67 0.88 -14.34
C GLN A 18 2.26 1.34 -13.01
N ILE A 19 2.43 0.42 -12.05
CA ILE A 19 3.04 0.70 -10.76
C ILE A 19 4.50 1.10 -10.93
N PHE A 20 5.28 0.32 -11.67
CA PHE A 20 6.69 0.59 -11.93
C PHE A 20 6.91 1.94 -12.63
N GLU A 21 6.13 2.25 -13.67
CA GLU A 21 6.25 3.55 -14.36
C GLU A 21 5.90 4.72 -13.43
N THR A 22 4.93 4.53 -12.52
CA THR A 22 4.62 5.55 -11.51
C THR A 22 5.77 5.71 -10.52
N MET A 23 6.37 4.60 -10.05
CA MET A 23 7.54 4.63 -9.17
C MET A 23 8.69 5.40 -9.81
N LYS A 24 8.96 5.16 -11.10
CA LYS A 24 9.97 5.88 -11.88
C LYS A 24 9.65 7.37 -12.04
N ALA A 25 8.37 7.73 -12.19
CA ALA A 25 7.96 9.12 -12.34
C ALA A 25 8.06 9.93 -11.03
N VAL A 26 7.89 9.28 -9.87
CA VAL A 26 7.94 9.96 -8.56
C VAL A 26 9.25 9.76 -7.81
N SER A 27 10.12 8.86 -8.28
CA SER A 27 11.41 8.60 -7.63
C SER A 27 12.29 9.84 -7.68
N THR A 28 12.87 10.19 -6.54
CA THR A 28 13.91 11.21 -6.41
C THR A 28 15.23 10.55 -6.07
N ASP A 29 16.35 11.14 -6.48
CA ASP A 29 17.68 10.60 -6.25
C ASP A 29 17.92 10.25 -4.76
N HIS A 30 18.23 8.97 -4.52
CA HIS A 30 18.76 8.39 -3.28
C HIS A 30 17.91 8.52 -2.00
N ARG A 31 16.59 8.74 -2.09
CA ARG A 31 15.69 8.73 -0.90
C ARG A 31 14.85 7.46 -0.74
N GLY A 32 14.80 6.63 -1.78
CA GLY A 32 14.02 5.39 -1.81
C GLY A 32 12.51 5.61 -1.86
N ILE A 33 11.74 4.53 -1.91
CA ILE A 33 10.30 4.52 -2.18
C ILE A 33 9.57 3.68 -1.14
N LEU A 34 8.50 4.23 -0.56
CA LEU A 34 7.56 3.48 0.27
C LEU A 34 6.27 3.18 -0.51
N LEU A 35 5.98 1.89 -0.71
CA LEU A 35 4.70 1.42 -1.24
C LEU A 35 3.74 1.13 -0.08
N ILE A 36 2.56 1.77 -0.08
CA ILE A 36 1.48 1.47 0.87
C ILE A 36 0.41 0.67 0.13
N VAL A 37 0.24 -0.60 0.50
CA VAL A 37 -0.49 -1.59 -0.29
C VAL A 37 -1.64 -2.17 0.53
N LYS A 38 -2.85 -2.13 0.00
CA LYS A 38 -4.02 -2.77 0.63
C LYS A 38 -3.90 -4.29 0.48
N ASN A 39 -4.27 -5.04 1.50
CA ASN A 39 -4.04 -6.49 1.53
C ASN A 39 -5.08 -7.30 0.72
N TYR A 40 -4.98 -7.23 -0.61
CA TYR A 40 -5.67 -8.10 -1.57
C TYR A 40 -4.65 -8.87 -2.41
N SER A 41 -4.99 -10.09 -2.85
CA SER A 41 -4.05 -10.95 -3.60
C SER A 41 -3.45 -10.28 -4.83
N GLY A 42 -4.29 -9.60 -5.64
CA GLY A 42 -3.84 -8.90 -6.84
C GLY A 42 -2.97 -7.67 -6.54
N ASP A 43 -3.27 -6.94 -5.48
CA ASP A 43 -2.45 -5.82 -5.03
C ASP A 43 -1.06 -6.32 -4.57
N ARG A 44 -1.01 -7.34 -3.71
CA ARG A 44 0.27 -7.92 -3.25
C ARG A 44 1.14 -8.41 -4.41
N LEU A 45 0.53 -9.11 -5.37
CA LEU A 45 1.24 -9.67 -6.51
C LEU A 45 1.82 -8.56 -7.41
N HIS A 46 0.99 -7.60 -7.83
CA HIS A 46 1.44 -6.57 -8.78
C HIS A 46 2.42 -5.58 -8.16
N PHE A 47 2.18 -5.13 -6.91
CA PHE A 47 3.10 -4.24 -6.21
C PHE A 47 4.40 -4.96 -5.81
N GLY A 48 4.33 -6.24 -5.42
CA GLY A 48 5.52 -7.05 -5.16
C GLY A 48 6.41 -7.20 -6.40
N THR A 49 5.81 -7.52 -7.55
CA THR A 49 6.53 -7.60 -8.82
C THR A 49 7.14 -6.24 -9.22
N ALA A 50 6.42 -5.13 -9.04
CA ALA A 50 6.94 -3.79 -9.33
C ALA A 50 8.09 -3.38 -8.38
N CYS A 51 8.00 -3.75 -7.10
CA CYS A 51 9.05 -3.54 -6.09
C CYS A 51 10.36 -4.23 -6.49
N GLU A 52 10.29 -5.51 -6.84
CA GLU A 52 11.47 -6.27 -7.28
C GLU A 52 12.05 -5.72 -8.59
N ARG A 53 11.19 -5.26 -9.50
CA ARG A 53 11.62 -4.61 -10.74
C ARG A 53 12.33 -3.27 -10.48
N ALA A 54 11.78 -2.43 -9.60
CA ALA A 54 12.38 -1.14 -9.25
C ALA A 54 13.75 -1.27 -8.58
N LYS A 55 13.92 -2.22 -7.66
CA LYS A 55 15.23 -2.50 -7.05
C LYS A 55 16.29 -2.90 -8.07
N ARG A 56 15.89 -3.66 -9.11
CA ARG A 56 16.81 -4.16 -10.16
C ARG A 56 17.10 -3.13 -11.24
N GLU A 57 16.09 -2.40 -11.70
CA GLU A 57 16.19 -1.52 -12.88
C GLU A 57 16.46 -0.05 -12.53
N LEU A 58 16.08 0.42 -11.33
CA LEU A 58 16.21 1.82 -10.91
C LEU A 58 17.26 2.05 -9.81
N ASP A 59 17.85 0.98 -9.26
CA ASP A 59 18.77 1.03 -8.12
C ASP A 59 18.19 1.83 -6.92
N GLN A 60 16.89 1.69 -6.68
CA GLN A 60 16.17 2.35 -5.60
C GLN A 60 15.96 1.39 -4.42
N ASP A 61 16.15 1.88 -3.19
CA ASP A 61 15.61 1.18 -2.02
C ASP A 61 14.08 1.29 -2.01
N VAL A 62 13.41 0.15 -1.84
CA VAL A 62 11.95 0.07 -1.87
C VAL A 62 11.46 -0.75 -0.68
N GLN A 63 10.63 -0.12 0.14
CA GLN A 63 9.90 -0.80 1.22
C GLN A 63 8.41 -0.87 0.92
N MET A 64 7.76 -1.91 1.43
CA MET A 64 6.33 -2.13 1.24
C MET A 64 5.66 -2.34 2.59
N VAL A 65 4.62 -1.55 2.86
CA VAL A 65 3.76 -1.67 4.03
C VAL A 65 2.40 -2.19 3.57
N LEU A 66 1.98 -3.30 4.17
CA LEU A 66 0.67 -3.88 3.93
C LEU A 66 -0.32 -3.34 4.95
N VAL A 67 -1.50 -2.94 4.46
CA VAL A 67 -2.61 -2.51 5.31
C VAL A 67 -3.68 -3.60 5.28
N GLU A 68 -3.97 -4.17 6.45
CA GLU A 68 -4.85 -5.32 6.66
C GLU A 68 -5.74 -5.12 7.90
N GLU A 69 -6.37 -3.96 8.00
CA GLU A 69 -7.04 -3.49 9.21
C GLU A 69 -8.51 -3.89 9.34
N ASP A 70 -9.08 -4.57 8.35
CA ASP A 70 -10.48 -5.01 8.39
C ASP A 70 -10.73 -6.07 9.47
N CYS A 71 -11.31 -5.64 10.58
CA CYS A 71 -11.66 -6.46 11.73
C CYS A 71 -12.88 -7.34 11.51
N ALA A 72 -13.64 -7.17 10.42
CA ALA A 72 -14.74 -8.08 10.08
C ALA A 72 -14.25 -9.51 9.80
N ILE A 73 -12.97 -9.67 9.47
CA ILE A 73 -12.32 -10.96 9.26
C ILE A 73 -11.54 -11.34 10.54
N PRO A 74 -11.96 -12.38 11.28
CA PRO A 74 -11.29 -12.80 12.51
C PRO A 74 -9.92 -13.45 12.25
N ARG A 75 -9.06 -13.42 13.26
CA ARG A 75 -7.78 -14.17 13.30
C ARG A 75 -7.90 -15.39 14.22
N PRO A 76 -7.19 -16.51 13.95
CA PRO A 76 -6.46 -16.81 12.73
C PRO A 76 -7.42 -17.35 11.64
N ARG A 77 -7.11 -17.11 10.36
CA ARG A 77 -7.80 -17.80 9.26
C ARG A 77 -6.85 -18.79 8.59
N ILE A 78 -7.38 -19.98 8.27
CA ILE A 78 -6.66 -21.12 7.70
C ILE A 78 -6.48 -20.98 6.16
N ARG A 79 -7.17 -20.03 5.50
CA ARG A 79 -7.14 -19.84 4.04
C ARG A 79 -7.25 -18.36 3.61
N GLY A 80 -6.48 -17.96 2.60
CA GLY A 80 -6.51 -16.62 1.96
C GLY A 80 -5.37 -15.68 2.40
N THR A 81 -5.41 -14.42 1.97
CA THR A 81 -4.35 -13.40 2.22
C THR A 81 -4.41 -12.74 3.59
N GLY A 82 -5.39 -13.07 4.45
CA GLY A 82 -5.61 -12.43 5.75
C GLY A 82 -6.72 -11.38 5.73
N ARG A 83 -6.64 -10.38 6.62
CA ARG A 83 -7.60 -9.27 6.69
C ARG A 83 -7.44 -8.34 5.48
N ARG A 84 -8.53 -7.70 5.04
CA ARG A 84 -8.50 -6.74 3.92
C ARG A 84 -7.93 -5.39 4.38
N GLY A 85 -7.38 -4.64 3.43
CA GLY A 85 -7.06 -3.22 3.62
C GLY A 85 -8.22 -2.33 3.19
N LEU A 86 -8.75 -1.48 4.06
CA LEU A 86 -9.93 -0.63 3.80
C LEU A 86 -9.62 0.85 4.09
N ALA A 87 -10.54 1.57 4.75
CA ALA A 87 -10.49 3.01 4.94
C ALA A 87 -9.33 3.47 5.86
N GLY A 88 -8.86 2.60 6.75
CA GLY A 88 -7.74 2.90 7.65
C GLY A 88 -6.44 3.17 6.90
N THR A 89 -6.32 2.68 5.67
CA THR A 89 -5.22 2.99 4.73
C THR A 89 -4.96 4.50 4.60
N VAL A 90 -6.00 5.33 4.64
CA VAL A 90 -5.85 6.80 4.53
C VAL A 90 -5.06 7.39 5.71
N LEU A 91 -5.20 6.80 6.92
CA LEU A 91 -4.44 7.22 8.10
C LEU A 91 -2.97 6.84 7.96
N VAL A 92 -2.68 5.66 7.40
CA VAL A 92 -1.32 5.22 7.07
C VAL A 92 -0.69 6.19 6.07
N HIS A 93 -1.41 6.59 5.00
CA HIS A 93 -0.94 7.60 4.05
C HIS A 93 -0.59 8.93 4.75
N LYS A 94 -1.41 9.36 5.70
CA LYS A 94 -1.22 10.65 6.37
C LYS A 94 0.01 10.63 7.27
N VAL A 95 0.22 9.57 8.04
CA VAL A 95 1.38 9.45 8.94
C VAL A 95 2.67 9.24 8.15
N ALA A 96 2.67 8.34 7.17
CA ALA A 96 3.83 8.11 6.31
C ALA A 96 4.22 9.40 5.57
N GLY A 97 3.25 10.05 4.91
CA GLY A 97 3.51 11.29 4.17
C GLY A 97 3.90 12.47 5.07
N ALA A 98 3.51 12.47 6.35
CA ALA A 98 4.00 13.47 7.31
C ALA A 98 5.45 13.19 7.70
N ALA A 99 5.80 11.94 8.02
CA ALA A 99 7.17 11.54 8.32
C ALA A 99 8.12 11.81 7.14
N ALA A 100 7.71 11.47 5.91
CA ALA A 100 8.49 11.75 4.71
C ALA A 100 8.71 13.26 4.50
N ARG A 101 7.68 14.09 4.71
CA ARG A 101 7.79 15.55 4.62
C ARG A 101 8.72 16.15 5.68
N HIS A 102 8.86 15.53 6.85
CA HIS A 102 9.84 15.93 7.87
C HIS A 102 11.27 15.47 7.56
N GLY A 103 11.50 14.82 6.41
CA GLY A 103 12.83 14.37 5.99
C GLY A 103 13.30 13.11 6.70
N ASN A 104 12.40 12.35 7.35
CA ASN A 104 12.74 11.06 7.92
C ASN A 104 13.23 10.07 6.84
N SER A 105 14.14 9.17 7.22
CA SER A 105 14.64 8.11 6.32
C SER A 105 13.52 7.14 5.92
N LEU A 106 13.67 6.46 4.77
CA LEU A 106 12.71 5.45 4.30
C LEU A 106 12.39 4.42 5.39
N ALA A 107 13.40 3.92 6.10
CA ALA A 107 13.22 2.97 7.20
C ALA A 107 12.35 3.52 8.34
N GLU A 108 12.53 4.78 8.74
CA GLU A 108 11.72 5.40 9.80
C GLU A 108 10.29 5.72 9.32
N VAL A 109 10.13 6.14 8.07
CA VAL A 109 8.81 6.34 7.45
C VAL A 109 8.04 5.02 7.42
N ALA A 110 8.68 3.94 6.96
CA ALA A 110 8.09 2.60 6.90
C ALA A 110 7.78 2.05 8.30
N ARG A 111 8.66 2.27 9.29
CA ARG A 111 8.41 1.89 10.69
C ARG A 111 7.16 2.56 11.24
N ARG A 112 7.00 3.87 11.04
CA ARG A 112 5.80 4.62 11.48
C ARG A 112 4.55 4.17 10.73
N ALA A 113 4.64 3.95 9.43
CA ALA A 113 3.54 3.43 8.63
C ALA A 113 3.09 2.04 9.10
N ASN A 114 4.02 1.13 9.36
CA ASN A 114 3.75 -0.19 9.95
C ASN A 114 3.13 -0.09 11.34
N LEU A 115 3.63 0.80 12.20
CA LEU A 115 3.06 1.00 13.54
C LEU A 115 1.58 1.37 13.44
N VAL A 116 1.24 2.33 12.57
CA VAL A 116 -0.16 2.73 12.36
C VAL A 116 -0.97 1.60 11.76
N ALA A 117 -0.48 0.94 10.70
CA ALA A 117 -1.18 -0.17 10.05
C ALA A 117 -1.52 -1.30 11.03
N ASN A 118 -0.66 -1.55 12.03
CA ASN A 118 -0.88 -2.56 13.07
C ASN A 118 -1.71 -2.07 14.27
N SER A 119 -1.97 -0.76 14.39
CA SER A 119 -2.68 -0.15 15.53
C SER A 119 -4.09 0.34 15.18
N ILE A 120 -4.51 0.17 13.92
CA ILE A 120 -5.83 0.56 13.43
C ILE A 120 -6.70 -0.67 13.18
N GLY A 121 -8.02 -0.48 13.31
CA GLY A 121 -9.02 -1.48 12.96
C GLY A 121 -10.22 -0.81 12.32
N THR A 122 -10.77 -1.41 11.27
CA THR A 122 -12.01 -0.94 10.62
C THR A 122 -13.03 -2.06 10.51
N VAL A 123 -14.30 -1.67 10.46
CA VAL A 123 -15.42 -2.55 10.12
C VAL A 123 -16.42 -1.72 9.32
N GLY A 124 -17.02 -2.31 8.30
CA GLY A 124 -18.00 -1.65 7.44
C GLY A 124 -19.27 -2.49 7.31
N VAL A 125 -20.39 -1.80 7.10
CA VAL A 125 -21.70 -2.40 6.81
C VAL A 125 -22.26 -1.77 5.53
N ALA A 126 -22.98 -2.54 4.72
CA ALA A 126 -23.64 -2.07 3.51
C ALA A 126 -25.12 -2.47 3.55
N LEU A 127 -26.00 -1.56 3.08
CA LEU A 127 -27.44 -1.82 2.96
C LEU A 127 -27.77 -2.38 1.56
N PRO A 128 -27.46 -1.69 0.45
CA PRO A 128 -27.40 -2.29 -0.87
C PRO A 128 -25.95 -2.60 -1.30
N SER A 129 -25.79 -3.57 -2.21
CA SER A 129 -24.52 -3.82 -2.90
C SER A 129 -24.18 -2.71 -3.91
N CYS A 130 -22.90 -2.51 -4.20
CA CYS A 130 -22.47 -1.67 -5.32
C CYS A 130 -22.67 -2.39 -6.67
N SER A 131 -23.06 -1.65 -7.70
CA SER A 131 -23.11 -2.12 -9.09
C SER A 131 -21.90 -1.63 -9.88
N VAL A 132 -21.41 -2.47 -10.79
CA VAL A 132 -20.45 -2.08 -11.84
C VAL A 132 -21.22 -2.16 -13.14
N SER A 133 -21.50 -1.01 -13.73
CA SER A 133 -22.22 -0.84 -15.01
C SER A 133 -21.41 0.05 -15.93
#